data_AF-A0A955X3K9-F1
#
_entry.id   AF-A0A955X3K9-F1
#
_cell.length_a   1.000
_cell.length_b   1.000
_cell.length_c   1.000
_cell.angle_alpha   90.00
_cell.angle_beta   90.00
_cell.angle_gamma   90.00
#
_symmetry.space_group_name_H-M   'P 1'
#
loop_
_entity.id
_entity.type
_entity.pdbx_description
1 polymer ?
#
loop_
_entity_poly.entity_id
_entity_poly.type
_entity_poly.pdbx_seq_one_letter_code
_entity_poly.pdbx_strand_id
1 'polypeptide(L)' 'MSVAKRQTATARFLVEPDFEARVRAEPVNVAAELGLDPAFVLRLCEISAARVQAFRRGRHTKARRREG' A
#
# COMPACT_ATOMS: atom_id res chain seq x y z
N MET A 1 7.59 5.84 -16.24
CA MET A 1 6.64 5.62 -15.13
C MET A 1 6.66 6.79 -14.15
N SER A 2 5.51 7.44 -13.91
CA SER A 2 5.43 8.64 -13.04
C SER A 2 5.69 8.30 -11.57
N VAL A 3 6.45 9.15 -10.88
CA VAL A 3 6.71 9.06 -9.43
C VAL A 3 5.41 9.15 -8.63
N ALA A 4 4.46 9.97 -9.09
CA ALA A 4 3.16 10.15 -8.44
C ALA A 4 2.36 8.83 -8.38
N LYS A 5 2.31 8.06 -9.47
CA LYS A 5 1.59 6.78 -9.51
C LYS A 5 2.13 5.77 -8.49
N ARG A 6 3.47 5.72 -8.34
CA ARG A 6 4.12 4.86 -7.34
C ARG A 6 3.78 5.30 -5.93
N GLN A 7 3.85 6.60 -5.64
CA GLN A 7 3.48 7.14 -4.34
C GLN A 7 2.01 6.85 -3.98
N THR A 8 1.09 7.04 -4.94
CA THR A 8 -0.32 6.69 -4.76
C THR A 8 -0.48 5.21 -4.48
N ALA A 9 0.13 4.32 -5.27
CA ALA A 9 0.03 2.88 -5.05
C ALA A 9 0.58 2.44 -3.68
N THR A 10 1.72 3.00 -3.26
CA THR A 10 2.28 2.74 -1.92
C THR A 10 1.34 3.23 -0.82
N ALA A 11 0.77 4.43 -0.95
CA ALA A 11 -0.16 4.98 0.04
C ALA A 11 -1.41 4.11 0.17
N ARG A 12 -1.98 3.69 -0.96
CA ARG A 12 -3.13 2.77 -1.00
C ARG A 12 -2.78 1.44 -0.35
N PHE A 13 -1.63 0.84 -0.69
CA PHE A 13 -1.17 -0.41 -0.09
C PHE A 13 -1.07 -0.35 1.45
N LEU A 14 -0.56 0.77 1.98
CA LEU A 14 -0.41 0.93 3.42
C LEU A 14 -1.74 1.21 4.15
N VAL A 15 -2.72 1.83 3.48
CA VAL A 15 -3.95 2.32 4.12
C VAL A 15 -5.15 1.39 3.86
N GLU A 16 -5.32 0.90 2.63
CA GLU A 16 -6.47 0.11 2.18
C GLU A 16 -6.16 -1.40 2.35
N PRO A 17 -6.82 -2.11 3.26
CA PRO A 17 -6.60 -3.55 3.46
C PRO A 17 -6.95 -4.39 2.23
N ASP A 18 -8.03 -4.06 1.54
CA ASP A 18 -8.46 -4.80 0.34
C ASP A 18 -7.47 -4.63 -0.81
N PHE A 19 -6.92 -3.43 -0.96
CA PHE A 19 -5.88 -3.17 -1.95
C PHE A 19 -4.57 -3.89 -1.61
N GLU A 20 -4.17 -3.93 -0.33
CA GLU A 20 -3.04 -4.75 0.12
C GLU A 20 -3.25 -6.23 -0.25
N ALA A 21 -4.42 -6.79 0.09
CA ALA A 21 -4.74 -8.19 -0.19
C ALA A 21 -4.67 -8.48 -1.69
N ARG A 22 -5.23 -7.60 -2.52
CA ARG A 22 -5.19 -7.71 -3.97
C ARG A 22 -3.77 -7.64 -4.54
N VAL A 23 -2.95 -6.70 -4.07
CA VAL A 23 -1.54 -6.58 -4.48
C VAL A 23 -0.76 -7.85 -4.13
N ARG A 24 -1.03 -8.46 -2.96
CA ARG A 24 -0.35 -9.69 -2.55
C ARG A 24 -0.82 -10.91 -3.33
N ALA A 25 -2.11 -10.99 -3.66
CA ALA A 25 -2.68 -12.11 -4.41
C ALA A 25 -2.27 -12.08 -5.88
N GLU A 26 -2.29 -10.90 -6.51
CA GLU A 26 -2.13 -10.75 -7.95
C GLU A 26 -1.22 -9.55 -8.33
N PRO A 27 0.05 -9.54 -7.91
CA PRO A 27 0.92 -8.36 -8.07
C PRO A 27 1.14 -7.96 -9.53
N VAL A 28 1.19 -8.93 -10.45
CA VAL A 28 1.39 -8.68 -11.89
C VAL A 28 0.14 -8.05 -12.52
N ASN A 29 -1.06 -8.53 -12.16
CA ASN A 29 -2.32 -7.97 -12.66
C ASN A 29 -2.50 -6.53 -12.15
N VAL A 30 -2.23 -6.29 -10.87
CA VAL A 30 -2.28 -4.92 -10.31
C VAL A 30 -1.25 -4.01 -10.95
N ALA A 31 -0.03 -4.50 -11.25
CA ALA A 31 0.97 -3.73 -11.97
C ALA A 31 0.47 -3.30 -13.36
N ALA A 32 -0.08 -4.26 -14.12
CA ALA A 32 -0.62 -4.00 -15.45
C ALA A 32 -1.78 -2.98 -15.42
N GLU A 33 -2.76 -3.16 -14.54
CA GLU A 33 -3.93 -2.27 -14.41
C GLU A 33 -3.54 -0.83 -14.06
N LEU A 34 -2.56 -0.66 -13.18
CA LEU A 34 -2.12 0.66 -12.74
C LEU A 34 -1.09 1.30 -13.69
N GLY A 35 -0.64 0.57 -14.72
CA GLY A 35 0.46 0.96 -15.59
C GLY A 35 1.75 1.18 -14.78
N LEU A 36 2.00 0.28 -13.83
CA LEU A 36 3.17 0.24 -12.98
C LEU A 36 4.12 -0.88 -13.41
N ASP A 37 5.39 -0.70 -13.07
CA ASP A 37 6.41 -1.72 -13.24
C ASP A 37 6.14 -2.91 -12.29
N PRO A 38 6.12 -4.16 -12.77
CA PRO A 38 5.89 -5.33 -11.93
C PRO A 38 6.89 -5.48 -10.79
N ALA A 39 8.17 -5.13 -10.99
CA ALA A 39 9.19 -5.21 -9.94
C ALA A 39 8.99 -4.13 -8.85
N PHE A 40 8.33 -3.02 -9.16
CA PHE A 40 7.87 -2.09 -8.13
C PHE A 40 6.75 -2.69 -7.27
N VAL A 41 5.75 -3.34 -7.88
CA VAL A 41 4.63 -3.94 -7.13
C VAL A 41 5.10 -5.12 -6.29
N LEU A 42 6.01 -5.96 -6.81
CA LEU A 42 6.64 -7.03 -6.04
C LEU A 42 7.41 -6.52 -4.82
N ARG A 43 8.07 -5.36 -4.92
CA ARG A 43 8.70 -4.70 -3.76
C ARG A 43 7.70 -4.23 -2.70
N LEU A 44 6.46 -3.93 -3.06
CA LEU A 44 5.42 -3.67 -2.05
C LEU A 44 5.09 -4.94 -1.26
N CYS A 45 5.09 -6.10 -1.92
CA CYS A 45 4.85 -7.39 -1.26
C CYS A 45 5.93 -7.75 -0.23
N GLU A 46 7.17 -7.27 -0.40
CA GLU A 46 8.27 -7.43 0.56
C GLU A 46 8.04 -6.68 1.89
N ILE A 47 7.14 -5.68 1.90
CA ILE A 47 6.76 -5.00 3.15
C ILE A 47 5.96 -5.99 3.99
N SER A 48 6.48 -6.32 5.18
CA SER A 48 5.82 -7.28 6.06
C SER A 48 4.42 -6.80 6.49
N ALA A 49 3.46 -7.72 6.56
CA ALA A 49 2.11 -7.43 7.02
C ALA A 49 2.12 -6.76 8.41
N ALA A 50 3.03 -7.17 9.31
CA ALA A 50 3.19 -6.55 10.62
C ALA A 50 3.54 -5.05 10.54
N ARG A 51 4.39 -4.64 9.60
CA ARG A 51 4.73 -3.23 9.37
C ARG A 51 3.54 -2.45 8.81
N VAL A 52 2.80 -3.03 7.87
CA VAL A 52 1.57 -2.43 7.33
C VAL A 52 0.53 -2.23 8.45
N GLN A 53 0.32 -3.23 9.30
CA GLN A 53 -0.59 -3.14 10.44
C GLN A 53 -0.13 -2.15 11.51
N ALA A 54 1.17 -2.06 11.78
CA ALA A 54 1.72 -1.04 12.68
C ALA A 54 1.48 0.38 12.14
N PHE A 55 1.65 0.58 10.83
CA PHE A 55 1.37 1.86 10.18
C PHE A 55 -0.10 2.27 10.32
N ARG A 56 -1.04 1.36 10.04
CA ARG A 56 -2.49 1.59 10.19
C ARG A 56 -2.86 1.96 11.62
N ARG A 57 -2.35 1.20 12.61
CA ARG A 57 -2.54 1.49 14.04
C ARG A 57 -2.04 2.88 14.41
N GLY A 58 -0.82 3.24 14.00
CA GLY A 58 -0.24 4.55 14.27
C GLY A 58 -1.03 5.72 13.66
N ARG A 59 -1.64 5.51 12.50
CA ARG A 59 -2.54 6.51 11.87
C ARG A 59 -3.83 6.70 12.66
N HIS A 60 -4.47 5.62 13.11
CA HIS A 60 -5.66 5.69 13.97
C HIS A 60 -5.38 6.43 15.29
N THR A 61 -4.23 6.16 15.92
CA THR A 61 -3.84 6.87 17.16
C THR A 61 -3.66 8.37 16.93
N LYS A 62 -3.08 8.79 15.79
CA LYS A 62 -2.92 10.21 15.45
C LYS A 62 -4.26 10.89 15.12
N ALA A 63 -5.18 10.19 14.47
CA ALA A 63 -6.52 10.72 14.19
C ALA A 63 -7.27 11.03 15.50
N ARG A 64 -7.28 10.07 16.44
CA ARG A 64 -7.95 10.24 17.74
C ARG A 64 -7.40 11.37 18.61
N ARG A 65 -6.12 11.72 18.47
CA ARG A 65 -5.49 12.85 19.20
C ARG A 65 -5.79 14.22 18.61
N ARG A 66 -6.34 14.30 17.39
CA ARG A 66 -6.71 15.57 16.75
C ARG A 66 -8.18 15.93 16.98
N GLU A 67 -8.98 14.98 17.45
CA GLU A 67 -10.42 15.10 17.66
C GLU A 67 -10.81 15.34 19.13
N GLY A 68 -9.87 15.20 20.08
CA GLY A 68 -10.06 15.48 21.50
C GLY A 68 -9.12 16.56 21.97
#